data_AF-A0A372GAM9-F1
#
_entry.id   AF-A0A372GAM9-F1
#
_cell.length_a   1.000
_cell.length_b   1.000
_cell.length_c   1.000
_cell.angle_alpha   90.00
_cell.angle_beta   90.00
_cell.angle_gamma   90.00
#
_symmetry.space_group_name_H-M   'P 1'
#
loop_
_entity.id
_entity.type
_entity.pdbx_description
1 polymer ?
#
loop_
_entity_poly.entity_id
_entity_poly.type
_entity_poly.pdbx_seq_one_letter_code
_entity_poly.pdbx_strand_id
1 'polypeptide(L)'
;MEALAIRLSGLDSYAEGAIRVVTFYDTLMRRRVDLPALARASAGLAECVAGIRIHGSGRVLRAAPDGARPQEPAPPASTSTPITLDDEEVGTVWLERPGPAVPLDEVLLDRLAIAAAAVLEKYGPARTTMTDPALAELVIAADCDQAARARALRLLGFAADLPVRVAAVRSRLPLDEVAGMICPARPVKAAPLDDVGVILATTIDPSRFPPGVHAGIGASHAPDLSWRQARTALRFTTPRRPVVHHNDLGAMALLAQLPHSALRDNPDVAAIALIADTPETLETLDAYCTTGSLRQAADLLHLHHSSVARRVEQIGKTLGTDLTDPTGLTRARLALTAWRLLNN
;
A
#
# COMPACT_ATOMS: atom_id res chain seq x y z
N MET A 1 -17.08 -3.86 -54.27
CA MET A 1 -17.38 -4.78 -53.15
C MET A 1 -17.16 -6.25 -53.50
N GLU A 2 -17.06 -6.66 -54.77
CA GLU A 2 -16.83 -8.07 -55.13
C GLU A 2 -15.37 -8.54 -55.00
N ALA A 3 -14.37 -7.65 -55.02
CA ALA A 3 -12.96 -8.03 -54.91
C ALA A 3 -12.51 -8.48 -53.51
N LEU A 4 -13.28 -8.17 -52.46
CA LEU A 4 -13.02 -8.56 -51.07
C LEU A 4 -13.72 -9.88 -50.67
N ALA A 5 -14.80 -10.25 -51.36
CA ALA A 5 -15.50 -11.51 -51.12
C ALA A 5 -14.76 -12.73 -51.69
N ILE A 6 -13.86 -12.52 -52.67
CA ILE A 6 -13.13 -13.58 -53.39
C ILE A 6 -11.85 -14.04 -52.64
N ARG A 7 -11.42 -13.34 -51.57
CA ARG A 7 -10.21 -13.73 -50.78
C ARG A 7 -10.48 -14.62 -49.57
N LEU A 8 -11.73 -14.99 -49.28
CA LEU A 8 -12.09 -15.85 -48.15
C LEU A 8 -12.25 -17.33 -48.52
N SER A 9 -12.27 -17.68 -49.82
CA SER A 9 -12.42 -19.06 -50.29
C SER A 9 -11.11 -19.88 -50.29
N GLY A 10 -10.13 -19.47 -49.47
CA GLY A 10 -8.82 -20.10 -49.36
C GLY A 10 -8.20 -19.95 -47.96
N LEU A 11 -9.03 -19.85 -46.92
CA LEU A 11 -8.53 -19.95 -45.55
C LEU A 11 -8.11 -21.40 -45.31
N ASP A 12 -6.84 -21.59 -44.97
CA ASP A 12 -6.34 -22.86 -44.43
C ASP A 12 -7.17 -23.23 -43.18
N SER A 13 -7.39 -24.53 -42.97
CA SER A 13 -8.06 -25.12 -41.80
C SER A 13 -7.59 -24.53 -40.46
N TYR A 14 -6.31 -24.15 -40.38
CA TYR A 14 -5.73 -23.45 -39.25
C TYR A 14 -6.27 -22.02 -39.07
N ALA A 15 -6.38 -21.23 -40.14
CA ALA A 15 -6.87 -19.87 -40.09
C ALA A 15 -8.35 -19.80 -39.70
N GLU A 16 -9.17 -20.73 -40.22
CA GLU A 16 -10.56 -20.88 -39.80
C GLU A 16 -10.64 -21.26 -38.31
N GLY A 17 -9.81 -22.21 -37.86
CA GLY A 17 -9.69 -22.59 -36.45
C GLY A 17 -9.33 -21.41 -35.55
N ALA A 18 -8.32 -20.61 -35.93
CA ALA A 18 -7.89 -19.44 -35.17
C ALA A 18 -9.02 -18.41 -35.04
N ILE A 19 -9.74 -18.09 -36.12
CA ILE A 19 -10.87 -17.15 -36.10
C ILE A 19 -11.97 -17.64 -35.15
N ARG A 20 -12.24 -18.95 -35.11
CA ARG A 20 -13.22 -19.54 -34.18
C ARG A 20 -12.77 -19.38 -32.72
N VAL A 21 -11.50 -19.59 -32.43
CA VAL A 21 -10.93 -19.36 -31.08
C VAL A 21 -11.09 -17.89 -30.68
N VAL A 22 -10.75 -16.94 -31.55
CA VAL A 22 -10.94 -15.51 -31.27
C VAL A 22 -12.41 -15.18 -30.98
N THR A 23 -13.32 -15.62 -31.86
CA THR A 23 -14.76 -15.36 -31.73
C THR A 23 -15.33 -15.95 -30.45
N PHE A 24 -14.83 -17.11 -30.02
CA PHE A 24 -15.22 -17.73 -28.76
C PHE A 24 -14.86 -16.86 -27.56
N TYR A 25 -13.60 -16.41 -27.45
CA TYR A 25 -13.18 -15.55 -26.34
C TYR A 25 -13.84 -14.18 -26.38
N ASP A 26 -14.04 -13.59 -27.56
CA ASP A 26 -14.79 -12.33 -27.70
C ASP A 26 -16.22 -12.49 -27.15
N THR A 27 -16.86 -13.63 -27.38
CA THR A 27 -18.19 -13.93 -26.84
C THR A 27 -18.17 -14.05 -25.31
N LEU A 28 -17.16 -14.72 -24.74
CA LEU A 28 -16.99 -14.81 -23.29
C LEU A 28 -16.74 -13.44 -22.65
N MET A 29 -15.91 -12.61 -23.29
CA MET A 29 -15.62 -11.25 -22.83
C MET A 29 -16.87 -10.36 -22.88
N ARG A 30 -17.66 -10.41 -23.96
CA ARG A 30 -18.95 -9.71 -24.04
C ARG A 30 -19.93 -10.16 -22.96
N ARG A 31 -19.96 -11.45 -22.63
CA ARG A 31 -20.79 -12.04 -21.56
C ARG A 31 -20.28 -11.80 -20.15
N ARG A 32 -19.08 -11.21 -19.99
CA ARG A 32 -18.50 -10.84 -18.70
C ARG A 32 -18.35 -12.04 -17.74
N VAL A 33 -17.86 -13.17 -18.28
CA VAL A 33 -17.64 -14.38 -17.47
C VAL A 33 -16.53 -14.19 -16.43
N ASP A 34 -16.60 -14.91 -15.31
CA ASP A 34 -15.56 -14.91 -14.28
C ASP A 34 -14.42 -15.89 -14.60
N LEU A 35 -13.31 -15.83 -13.85
CA LEU A 35 -12.14 -16.69 -14.08
C LEU A 35 -12.46 -18.20 -14.00
N PRO A 36 -13.29 -18.71 -13.05
CA PRO A 36 -13.71 -20.10 -13.06
C PRO A 36 -14.54 -20.51 -14.29
N ALA A 37 -15.43 -19.65 -14.78
CA ALA A 37 -16.17 -19.92 -16.03
C ALA A 37 -15.26 -19.85 -17.25
N LEU A 38 -14.30 -18.94 -17.27
CA LEU A 38 -13.29 -18.83 -18.32
C LEU A 38 -12.45 -20.11 -18.39
N ALA A 39 -11.91 -20.60 -17.27
CA ALA A 39 -11.14 -21.85 -17.23
C ALA A 39 -11.95 -23.05 -17.73
N ARG A 40 -13.22 -23.18 -17.34
CA ARG A 40 -14.11 -24.27 -17.81
C ARG A 40 -14.40 -24.18 -19.29
N ALA A 41 -14.70 -22.99 -19.79
CA ALA A 41 -14.97 -22.76 -21.20
C ALA A 41 -13.72 -23.06 -22.07
N SER A 42 -12.54 -22.65 -21.60
CA SER A 42 -11.26 -22.97 -22.24
C SER A 42 -10.94 -24.45 -22.23
N ALA A 43 -11.22 -25.16 -21.12
CA ALA A 43 -11.05 -26.61 -21.05
C ALA A 43 -11.94 -27.33 -22.07
N GLY A 44 -13.21 -26.92 -22.18
CA GLY A 44 -14.13 -27.46 -23.18
C GLY A 44 -13.70 -27.18 -24.62
N LEU A 45 -13.16 -25.99 -24.91
CA LEU A 45 -12.65 -25.65 -26.25
C LEU A 45 -11.36 -26.41 -26.60
N ALA A 46 -10.48 -26.64 -25.62
CA ALA A 46 -9.20 -27.30 -25.79
C ALA A 46 -9.27 -28.83 -25.71
N GLU A 47 -10.42 -29.36 -25.28
CA GLU A 47 -10.66 -30.79 -25.01
C GLU A 47 -9.64 -31.42 -24.04
N CYS A 48 -9.07 -30.60 -23.16
CA CYS A 48 -8.11 -31.01 -22.13
C CYS A 48 -8.24 -30.12 -20.89
N VAL A 49 -7.49 -30.41 -19.83
CA VAL A 49 -7.50 -29.55 -18.64
C VAL A 49 -6.89 -28.19 -18.99
N ALA A 50 -7.58 -27.12 -18.61
CA ALA A 50 -7.09 -25.75 -18.69
C ALA A 50 -6.88 -25.17 -17.29
N GLY A 51 -5.80 -24.42 -17.14
CA GLY A 51 -5.38 -23.86 -15.87
C GLY A 51 -5.11 -22.37 -15.92
N ILE A 52 -5.40 -21.69 -14.80
CA ILE A 52 -5.13 -20.28 -14.58
C ILE A 52 -4.50 -20.12 -13.19
N ARG A 53 -3.35 -19.46 -13.11
CA ARG A 53 -2.64 -19.14 -11.86
C ARG A 53 -2.48 -17.64 -11.77
N ILE A 54 -2.85 -17.08 -10.63
CA ILE A 54 -2.66 -15.65 -10.34
C ILE A 54 -1.57 -15.51 -9.28
N HIS A 55 -0.42 -14.94 -9.64
CA HIS A 55 0.76 -14.88 -8.77
C HIS A 55 0.48 -14.05 -7.50
N GLY A 56 -0.21 -12.91 -7.64
CA GLY A 56 -0.47 -12.01 -6.51
C GLY A 56 -1.39 -12.57 -5.41
N SER A 57 -2.24 -13.56 -5.73
CA SER A 57 -3.16 -14.20 -4.77
C SER A 57 -2.82 -15.66 -4.47
N GLY A 58 -1.84 -16.24 -5.19
CA GLY A 58 -1.58 -17.67 -5.16
C GLY A 58 -2.74 -18.54 -5.68
N ARG A 59 -3.81 -17.94 -6.24
CA ARG A 59 -5.00 -18.67 -6.66
C ARG A 59 -4.70 -19.49 -7.91
N VAL A 60 -4.98 -20.78 -7.82
CA VAL A 60 -4.84 -21.75 -8.92
C VAL A 60 -6.23 -22.30 -9.24
N LEU A 61 -6.67 -22.12 -10.49
CA LEU A 61 -7.89 -22.69 -11.04
C LEU A 61 -7.50 -23.73 -12.08
N ARG A 62 -8.10 -24.91 -11.99
CA ARG A 62 -7.98 -25.98 -13.00
C ARG A 62 -9.38 -26.47 -13.33
N ALA A 63 -9.66 -26.69 -14.60
CA ALA A 63 -10.94 -27.20 -15.08
C ALA A 63 -10.71 -28.31 -16.10
N ALA A 64 -11.41 -29.43 -15.95
CA ALA A 64 -11.44 -30.51 -16.92
C ALA A 64 -12.56 -30.28 -17.96
N PRO A 65 -12.42 -30.80 -19.20
CA PRO A 65 -13.38 -30.58 -20.28
C PRO A 65 -14.77 -31.19 -20.00
N ASP A 66 -14.81 -32.27 -19.23
CA ASP A 66 -16.01 -32.97 -18.78
C ASP A 66 -16.61 -32.39 -17.48
N GLY A 67 -15.98 -31.35 -16.92
CA GLY A 67 -16.36 -30.76 -15.64
C GLY A 67 -15.99 -31.61 -14.41
N ALA A 68 -15.27 -32.72 -14.59
CA ALA A 68 -14.75 -33.51 -13.49
C ALA A 68 -13.68 -32.74 -12.71
N ARG A 69 -13.42 -33.20 -11.48
CA ARG A 69 -12.32 -32.64 -10.69
C ARG A 69 -10.98 -33.04 -11.34
N PRO A 70 -10.09 -32.09 -11.67
CA PRO A 70 -8.78 -32.41 -12.24
C PRO A 70 -7.97 -33.31 -11.31
N GLN A 71 -7.22 -34.26 -11.89
CA GLN A 71 -6.39 -35.19 -11.14
C GLN A 71 -5.28 -34.46 -10.34
N GLU A 72 -5.00 -34.97 -9.15
CA GLU A 72 -3.89 -34.56 -8.29
C GLU A 72 -2.92 -35.75 -8.09
N PRO A 73 -1.59 -35.55 -8.16
CA PRO A 73 -0.90 -34.29 -8.46
C PRO A 73 -1.07 -33.86 -9.93
N ALA A 74 -0.99 -32.54 -10.18
CA ALA A 74 -1.13 -32.00 -11.53
C ALA A 74 0.03 -32.51 -12.43
N PRO A 75 -0.26 -33.04 -13.62
CA PRO A 75 0.79 -33.33 -14.59
C PRO A 75 1.49 -32.03 -15.02
N PRO A 76 2.75 -32.11 -15.50
CA PRO A 76 3.43 -30.94 -16.05
C PRO A 76 2.64 -30.35 -17.21
N ALA A 77 2.56 -29.01 -17.25
CA ALA A 77 1.87 -28.30 -18.33
C ALA A 77 2.52 -28.63 -19.68
N SER A 78 1.70 -28.93 -20.70
CA SER A 78 2.18 -29.17 -22.06
C SER A 78 2.61 -27.87 -22.73
N THR A 79 1.96 -26.75 -22.40
CA THR A 79 2.28 -25.40 -22.87
C THR A 79 1.70 -24.37 -21.90
N SER A 80 2.36 -23.23 -21.73
CA SER A 80 1.89 -22.13 -20.88
C SER A 80 2.24 -20.76 -21.47
N THR A 81 1.38 -19.78 -21.21
CA THR A 81 1.56 -18.38 -21.61
C THR A 81 1.39 -17.48 -20.38
N PRO A 82 2.25 -16.45 -20.20
CA PRO A 82 2.08 -15.48 -19.11
C PRO A 82 0.81 -14.65 -19.30
N ILE A 83 0.20 -14.25 -18.19
CA ILE A 83 -0.84 -13.20 -18.16
C ILE A 83 -0.11 -11.89 -17.87
N THR A 84 -0.17 -10.95 -18.80
CA THR A 84 0.46 -9.64 -18.65
C THR A 84 -0.60 -8.54 -18.48
N LEU A 85 -0.41 -7.65 -17.50
CA LEU A 85 -1.21 -6.44 -17.29
C LEU A 85 -0.25 -5.28 -17.03
N ASP A 86 -0.39 -4.19 -17.77
CA ASP A 86 0.52 -3.02 -17.69
C ASP A 86 2.01 -3.38 -17.77
N ASP A 87 2.36 -4.26 -18.72
CA ASP A 87 3.72 -4.80 -18.93
C ASP A 87 4.29 -5.65 -17.76
N GLU A 88 3.49 -5.98 -16.75
CA GLU A 88 3.87 -6.91 -15.67
C GLU A 88 3.21 -8.28 -15.81
N GLU A 89 3.98 -9.36 -15.57
CA GLU A 89 3.43 -10.71 -15.46
C GLU A 89 2.66 -10.87 -14.14
N VAL A 90 1.34 -10.99 -14.24
CA VAL A 90 0.43 -11.10 -13.09
C VAL A 90 -0.04 -12.53 -12.82
N GLY A 91 0.25 -13.44 -13.74
CA GLY A 91 -0.15 -14.84 -13.65
C GLY A 91 0.28 -15.66 -14.85
N THR A 92 -0.22 -16.89 -14.93
CA THR A 92 0.09 -17.83 -16.00
C THR A 92 -1.15 -18.64 -16.37
N VAL A 93 -1.35 -18.87 -17.65
CA VAL A 93 -2.37 -19.80 -18.17
C VAL A 93 -1.67 -21.00 -18.80
N TRP A 94 -2.24 -22.19 -18.67
CA TRP A 94 -1.66 -23.40 -19.24
C TRP A 94 -2.71 -24.41 -19.65
N LEU A 95 -2.26 -25.39 -20.43
CA LEU A 95 -3.04 -26.55 -20.86
C LEU A 95 -2.29 -27.83 -20.47
N GLU A 96 -3.03 -28.89 -20.15
CA GLU A 96 -2.50 -30.20 -19.74
C GLU A 96 -2.95 -31.26 -20.76
N ARG A 97 -2.39 -31.20 -21.98
CA ARG A 97 -2.74 -32.15 -23.03
C ARG A 97 -2.07 -33.51 -22.82
N PRO A 98 -2.80 -34.63 -23.04
CA PRO A 98 -2.19 -35.95 -23.16
C PRO A 98 -1.53 -36.09 -24.55
N GLY A 99 -0.43 -35.37 -24.80
CA GLY A 99 0.28 -35.37 -26.08
C GLY A 99 1.03 -34.07 -26.38
N PRO A 100 1.67 -33.96 -27.56
CA PRO A 100 2.31 -32.71 -27.99
C PRO A 100 1.26 -31.60 -28.17
N ALA A 101 1.71 -30.35 -28.07
CA ALA A 101 0.89 -29.19 -28.39
C ALA A 101 0.41 -29.24 -29.85
N VAL A 102 -0.85 -28.88 -30.07
CA VAL A 102 -1.42 -28.67 -31.39
C VAL A 102 -1.30 -27.19 -31.79
N PRO A 103 -1.24 -26.86 -33.09
CA PRO A 103 -0.99 -25.48 -33.52
C PRO A 103 -1.96 -24.43 -32.96
N LEU A 104 -3.24 -24.79 -32.75
CA LEU A 104 -4.25 -23.87 -32.22
C LEU A 104 -4.09 -23.56 -30.73
N ASP A 105 -3.23 -24.27 -30.02
CA ASP A 105 -3.02 -24.08 -28.59
C ASP A 105 -2.37 -22.75 -28.26
N GLU A 106 -1.45 -22.30 -29.11
CA GLU A 106 -0.81 -20.99 -28.96
C GLU A 106 -1.87 -19.89 -29.06
N VAL A 107 -2.73 -19.96 -30.07
CA VAL A 107 -3.84 -19.00 -30.24
C VAL A 107 -4.82 -19.06 -29.07
N LEU A 108 -5.11 -20.26 -28.56
CA LEU A 108 -6.01 -20.43 -27.42
C LEU A 108 -5.41 -19.86 -26.14
N LEU A 109 -4.13 -20.13 -25.86
CA LEU A 109 -3.43 -19.62 -24.68
C LEU A 109 -3.25 -18.10 -24.75
N ASP A 110 -2.92 -17.54 -25.91
CA ASP A 110 -2.84 -16.09 -26.10
C ASP A 110 -4.18 -15.43 -25.81
N ARG A 111 -5.27 -15.97 -26.35
CA ARG A 111 -6.61 -15.43 -26.10
C ARG A 111 -7.10 -15.65 -24.67
N LEU A 112 -6.72 -16.76 -24.06
CA LEU A 112 -6.98 -17.03 -22.64
C LEU A 112 -6.22 -16.06 -21.74
N ALA A 113 -4.95 -15.77 -22.03
CA ALA A 113 -4.14 -14.81 -21.29
C ALA A 113 -4.74 -13.40 -21.37
N ILE A 114 -5.11 -12.94 -22.57
CA ILE A 114 -5.78 -11.64 -22.77
C ILE A 114 -7.14 -11.59 -22.04
N ALA A 115 -7.94 -12.65 -22.16
CA ALA A 115 -9.24 -12.72 -21.49
C ALA A 115 -9.09 -12.74 -19.96
N ALA A 116 -8.10 -13.48 -19.44
CA ALA A 116 -7.78 -13.49 -18.02
C ALA A 116 -7.30 -12.12 -17.54
N ALA A 117 -6.44 -11.44 -18.30
CA ALA A 117 -6.00 -10.07 -18.02
C ALA A 117 -7.20 -9.10 -17.96
N ALA A 118 -8.11 -9.14 -18.93
CA ALA A 118 -9.30 -8.29 -18.96
C ALA A 118 -10.25 -8.56 -17.78
N VAL A 119 -10.40 -9.83 -17.36
CA VAL A 119 -11.19 -10.19 -16.16
C VAL A 119 -10.49 -9.70 -14.89
N LEU A 120 -9.15 -9.76 -14.83
CA LEU A 120 -8.36 -9.24 -13.71
C LEU A 120 -8.35 -7.71 -13.65
N GLU A 121 -8.33 -7.02 -14.78
CA GLU A 121 -8.42 -5.55 -14.85
C GLU A 121 -9.79 -5.07 -14.37
N LYS A 122 -10.84 -5.82 -14.73
CA LYS A 122 -12.23 -5.44 -14.45
C LYS A 122 -12.72 -5.80 -13.05
N TYR A 123 -12.29 -6.94 -12.51
CA TYR A 123 -12.69 -7.44 -11.20
C TYR A 123 -11.56 -7.41 -10.17
N GLY A 124 -10.34 -7.13 -10.61
CA GLY A 124 -9.27 -6.75 -9.71
C GLY A 124 -9.48 -5.29 -9.32
N PRO A 125 -9.34 -4.93 -8.04
CA PRO A 125 -9.07 -3.54 -7.73
C PRO A 125 -7.84 -3.13 -8.55
N ALA A 126 -7.88 -2.01 -9.28
CA ALA A 126 -6.65 -1.38 -9.72
C ALA A 126 -5.69 -1.31 -8.51
N ARG A 127 -4.46 -1.79 -8.69
CA ARG A 127 -3.53 -2.07 -7.57
C ARG A 127 -3.33 -0.86 -6.67
N THR A 128 -3.43 0.33 -7.28
CA THR A 128 -3.43 1.66 -6.69
C THR A 128 -4.63 2.43 -7.25
N THR A 129 -5.49 2.95 -6.39
CA THR A 129 -6.52 3.91 -6.83
C THR A 129 -6.96 4.75 -5.65
N MET A 130 -7.27 6.02 -5.94
CA MET A 130 -8.18 6.78 -5.10
C MET A 130 -9.48 5.98 -4.94
N THR A 131 -9.89 5.79 -3.70
CA THR A 131 -11.15 5.11 -3.41
C THR A 131 -12.20 6.09 -2.90
N ASP A 132 -13.45 5.64 -2.87
CA ASP A 132 -14.55 6.36 -2.25
C ASP A 132 -14.21 6.59 -0.76
N PRO A 133 -14.09 7.85 -0.30
CA PRO A 133 -13.82 8.16 1.10
C PRO A 133 -14.79 7.46 2.05
N ALA A 134 -16.07 7.30 1.68
CA ALA A 134 -17.05 6.63 2.53
C ALA A 134 -16.71 5.14 2.77
N LEU A 135 -16.14 4.45 1.79
CA LEU A 135 -15.68 3.07 1.96
C LEU A 135 -14.44 3.01 2.85
N ALA A 136 -13.50 3.95 2.69
CA ALA A 136 -12.31 4.01 3.54
C ALA A 136 -12.67 4.34 4.99
N GLU A 137 -13.60 5.28 5.22
CA GLU A 137 -14.16 5.60 6.53
C GLU A 137 -14.83 4.38 7.17
N LEU A 138 -15.64 3.64 6.41
CA LEU A 138 -16.30 2.44 6.92
C LEU A 138 -15.31 1.37 7.38
N VAL A 139 -14.14 1.27 6.73
CA VAL A 139 -13.08 0.33 7.14
C VAL A 139 -12.47 0.71 8.50
N ILE A 140 -12.16 1.99 8.67
CA ILE A 140 -11.42 2.51 9.85
C ILE A 140 -12.33 3.01 10.98
N ALA A 141 -13.65 3.01 10.78
CA ALA A 141 -14.62 3.41 11.78
C ALA A 141 -14.57 2.46 12.98
N ALA A 142 -14.51 3.03 14.18
CA ALA A 142 -14.47 2.27 15.45
C ALA A 142 -15.78 1.50 15.68
N ASP A 143 -16.92 2.13 15.40
CA ASP A 143 -18.25 1.58 15.70
C ASP A 143 -18.85 0.75 14.56
N CYS A 144 -18.06 0.48 13.51
CA CYS A 144 -18.50 -0.32 12.36
C CYS A 144 -18.56 -1.81 12.72
N ASP A 145 -19.66 -2.46 12.35
CA ASP A 145 -19.80 -3.90 12.50
C ASP A 145 -18.79 -4.66 11.61
N GLN A 146 -18.39 -5.86 12.05
CA GLN A 146 -17.34 -6.62 11.37
C GLN A 146 -17.74 -7.05 9.95
N ALA A 147 -19.04 -7.26 9.69
CA ALA A 147 -19.54 -7.70 8.39
C ALA A 147 -19.52 -6.56 7.36
N ALA A 148 -19.92 -5.35 7.76
CA ALA A 148 -19.83 -4.12 7.00
C ALA A 148 -18.37 -3.78 6.68
N ARG A 149 -17.47 -3.85 7.69
CA ARG A 149 -16.02 -3.69 7.48
C ARG A 149 -15.46 -4.71 6.49
N ALA A 150 -15.79 -5.99 6.65
CA ALA A 150 -15.34 -7.04 5.73
C ALA A 150 -15.92 -6.87 4.31
N ARG A 151 -17.14 -6.35 4.18
CA ARG A 151 -17.72 -5.99 2.88
C ARG A 151 -16.98 -4.80 2.26
N ALA A 152 -16.70 -3.75 3.03
CA ALA A 152 -15.96 -2.59 2.55
C ALA A 152 -14.57 -2.99 2.06
N LEU A 153 -13.82 -3.76 2.86
CA LEU A 153 -12.51 -4.29 2.46
C LEU A 153 -12.56 -5.10 1.16
N ARG A 154 -13.57 -5.95 0.98
CA ARG A 154 -13.77 -6.70 -0.27
C ARG A 154 -14.09 -5.80 -1.46
N LEU A 155 -14.89 -4.75 -1.27
CA LEU A 155 -15.20 -3.76 -2.33
C LEU A 155 -13.96 -2.94 -2.71
N LEU A 156 -13.08 -2.70 -1.74
CA LEU A 156 -11.75 -2.12 -1.95
C LEU A 156 -10.73 -3.12 -2.55
N GLY A 157 -11.11 -4.39 -2.62
CA GLY A 157 -10.34 -5.48 -3.21
C GLY A 157 -9.22 -6.03 -2.31
N PHE A 158 -9.31 -5.82 -1.00
CA PHE A 158 -8.51 -6.55 -0.01
C PHE A 158 -9.09 -7.95 0.21
N ALA A 159 -8.20 -8.96 0.24
CA ALA A 159 -8.57 -10.32 0.59
C ALA A 159 -8.92 -10.43 2.08
N ALA A 160 -9.85 -11.32 2.42
CA ALA A 160 -10.39 -11.43 3.79
C ALA A 160 -9.39 -11.98 4.83
N ASP A 161 -8.34 -12.65 4.36
CA ASP A 161 -7.31 -13.33 5.16
C ASP A 161 -6.02 -12.52 5.30
N LEU A 162 -5.87 -11.43 4.54
CA LEU A 162 -4.67 -10.60 4.60
C LEU A 162 -4.84 -9.42 5.58
N PRO A 163 -3.86 -9.20 6.47
CA PRO A 163 -3.90 -8.05 7.36
C PRO A 163 -3.80 -6.74 6.55
N VAL A 164 -4.65 -5.77 6.89
CA VAL A 164 -4.61 -4.42 6.34
C VAL A 164 -3.87 -3.52 7.32
N ARG A 165 -2.81 -2.87 6.84
CA ARG A 165 -2.07 -1.80 7.51
C ARG A 165 -2.69 -0.47 7.13
N VAL A 166 -2.64 0.49 8.05
CA VAL A 166 -3.17 1.83 7.85
C VAL A 166 -2.06 2.86 8.06
N ALA A 167 -1.92 3.78 7.11
CA ALA A 167 -1.09 4.98 7.23
C ALA A 167 -1.96 6.23 7.24
N ALA A 168 -1.57 7.20 8.07
CA ALA A 168 -2.10 8.56 8.08
C ALA A 168 -1.05 9.46 7.45
N VAL A 169 -1.41 10.20 6.40
CA VAL A 169 -0.45 10.89 5.54
C VAL A 169 -0.83 12.35 5.35
N ARG A 170 0.15 13.24 5.51
CA ARG A 170 0.09 14.63 5.05
C ARG A 170 1.11 14.80 3.93
N SER A 171 0.62 15.17 2.75
CA SER A 171 1.40 15.21 1.52
C SER A 171 0.93 16.35 0.62
N ARG A 172 1.87 16.94 -0.13
CA ARG A 172 1.54 17.80 -1.28
C ARG A 172 1.44 17.03 -2.59
N LEU A 173 1.98 15.80 -2.63
CA LEU A 173 1.83 14.87 -3.74
C LEU A 173 0.46 14.19 -3.67
N PRO A 174 -0.13 13.81 -4.82
CA PRO A 174 -1.33 12.98 -4.87
C PRO A 174 -1.19 11.72 -3.99
N LEU A 175 -2.24 11.40 -3.22
CA LEU A 175 -2.18 10.30 -2.25
C LEU A 175 -2.04 8.93 -2.90
N ASP A 176 -2.57 8.75 -4.10
CA ASP A 176 -2.45 7.55 -4.91
C ASP A 176 -1.02 7.32 -5.45
N GLU A 177 -0.30 8.39 -5.81
CA GLU A 177 1.12 8.31 -6.13
C GLU A 177 1.95 7.87 -4.92
N VAL A 178 1.71 8.48 -3.75
CA VAL A 178 2.36 8.08 -2.49
C VAL A 178 2.05 6.62 -2.16
N ALA A 179 0.79 6.21 -2.29
CA ALA A 179 0.33 4.85 -2.05
C ALA A 179 1.03 3.83 -2.95
N GLY A 180 1.17 4.13 -4.25
CA GLY A 180 1.87 3.27 -5.21
C GLY A 180 3.34 3.11 -4.91
N MET A 181 4.01 4.18 -4.47
CA MET A 181 5.43 4.11 -4.09
C MET A 181 5.65 3.21 -2.87
N ILE A 182 4.82 3.32 -1.83
CA ILE A 182 5.02 2.57 -0.57
C ILE A 182 4.48 1.14 -0.61
N CYS A 183 3.67 0.78 -1.61
CA CYS A 183 3.09 -0.55 -1.78
C CYS A 183 2.93 -0.94 -3.27
N PRO A 184 4.04 -1.11 -4.04
CA PRO A 184 3.98 -1.28 -5.49
C PRO A 184 3.44 -2.65 -5.94
N ALA A 185 3.68 -3.70 -5.15
CA ALA A 185 3.42 -5.09 -5.56
C ALA A 185 2.11 -5.69 -5.01
N ARG A 186 1.32 -4.91 -4.27
CA ARG A 186 0.13 -5.42 -3.57
C ARG A 186 -1.00 -4.38 -3.56
N PRO A 187 -2.27 -4.80 -3.31
CA PRO A 187 -3.38 -3.87 -3.23
C PRO A 187 -3.14 -2.76 -2.21
N VAL A 188 -3.34 -1.52 -2.65
CA VAL A 188 -3.30 -0.32 -1.85
C VAL A 188 -4.41 0.64 -2.28
N LYS A 189 -5.08 1.25 -1.31
CA LYS A 189 -6.16 2.21 -1.52
C LYS A 189 -5.90 3.45 -0.70
N ALA A 190 -6.10 4.60 -1.33
CA ALA A 190 -5.94 5.89 -0.68
C ALA A 190 -7.23 6.69 -0.75
N ALA A 191 -7.52 7.45 0.30
CA ALA A 191 -8.62 8.40 0.32
C ALA A 191 -8.25 9.61 1.19
N PRO A 192 -8.73 10.82 0.85
CA PRO A 192 -8.64 11.97 1.73
C PRO A 192 -9.69 11.85 2.84
N LEU A 193 -9.32 12.17 4.08
CA LEU A 193 -10.21 12.29 5.23
C LEU A 193 -9.90 13.60 5.93
N ASP A 194 -10.71 14.62 5.67
CA ASP A 194 -10.47 15.99 6.14
C ASP A 194 -9.05 16.49 5.79
N ASP A 195 -8.22 16.79 6.79
CA ASP A 195 -6.84 17.29 6.64
C ASP A 195 -5.78 16.18 6.52
N VAL A 196 -6.20 14.90 6.53
CA VAL A 196 -5.28 13.75 6.55
C VAL A 196 -5.69 12.71 5.50
N GLY A 197 -4.74 12.26 4.71
CA GLY A 197 -4.92 11.10 3.83
C GLY A 197 -4.88 9.79 4.60
N VAL A 198 -5.80 8.87 4.32
CA VAL A 198 -5.68 7.47 4.73
C VAL A 198 -5.12 6.65 3.59
N ILE A 199 -4.15 5.79 3.91
CA ILE A 199 -3.69 4.73 3.00
C ILE A 199 -3.93 3.38 3.67
N LEU A 200 -4.73 2.55 3.03
CA LEU A 200 -4.99 1.16 3.37
C LEU A 200 -4.09 0.30 2.48
N ALA A 201 -3.24 -0.54 3.06
CA ALA A 201 -2.30 -1.36 2.31
C ALA A 201 -2.12 -2.72 2.97
N THR A 202 -1.82 -3.76 2.19
CA THR A 202 -1.44 -5.06 2.78
C THR A 202 -0.02 -5.03 3.37
N THR A 203 0.84 -4.16 2.84
CA THR A 203 2.20 -3.88 3.30
C THR A 203 2.51 -2.41 3.11
N ILE A 204 3.35 -1.84 3.96
CA ILE A 204 3.87 -0.48 3.81
C ILE A 204 5.39 -0.58 3.89
N ASP A 205 6.09 -0.15 2.85
CA ASP A 205 7.54 0.04 2.86
C ASP A 205 7.86 1.48 3.32
N PRO A 206 8.32 1.68 4.57
CA PRO A 206 8.55 3.02 5.11
C PRO A 206 9.70 3.75 4.42
N SER A 207 10.62 3.01 3.78
CA SER A 207 11.77 3.60 3.09
C SER A 207 11.41 4.27 1.76
N ARG A 208 10.19 4.02 1.25
CA ARG A 208 9.71 4.51 -0.04
C ARG A 208 8.83 5.74 0.06
N PHE A 209 8.62 6.29 1.26
CA PHE A 209 7.94 7.57 1.38
C PHE A 209 8.79 8.67 0.71
N PRO A 210 8.21 9.45 -0.21
CA PRO A 210 8.96 10.49 -0.90
C PRO A 210 9.29 11.66 0.04
N PRO A 211 10.35 12.43 -0.27
CA PRO A 211 10.71 13.61 0.51
C PRO A 211 9.54 14.60 0.65
N GLY A 212 9.37 15.19 1.83
CA GLY A 212 8.31 16.15 2.12
C GLY A 212 6.95 15.55 2.48
N VAL A 213 6.81 14.21 2.46
CA VAL A 213 5.62 13.52 2.97
C VAL A 213 5.79 13.17 4.44
N HIS A 214 4.79 13.52 5.25
CA HIS A 214 4.72 13.14 6.65
C HIS A 214 3.74 11.97 6.81
N ALA A 215 4.17 10.90 7.46
CA ALA A 215 3.37 9.69 7.60
C ALA A 215 3.46 9.09 9.01
N GLY A 216 2.31 8.77 9.57
CA GLY A 216 2.18 7.91 10.74
C GLY A 216 1.68 6.53 10.34
N ILE A 217 2.33 5.46 10.83
CA ILE A 217 1.98 4.07 10.49
C ILE A 217 1.42 3.36 11.72
N GLY A 218 0.20 2.81 11.58
CA GLY A 218 -0.46 2.02 12.60
C GLY A 218 0.18 0.63 12.77
N ALA A 219 0.19 0.12 14.01
CA ALA A 219 0.80 -1.16 14.34
C ALA A 219 -0.23 -2.31 14.41
N SER A 220 -1.46 -1.99 14.78
CA SER A 220 -2.55 -2.95 14.90
C SER A 220 -2.96 -3.53 13.54
N HIS A 221 -3.43 -4.78 13.58
CA HIS A 221 -4.10 -5.44 12.45
C HIS A 221 -5.60 -5.11 12.37
N ALA A 222 -6.18 -4.58 13.45
CA ALA A 222 -7.55 -4.06 13.45
C ALA A 222 -7.54 -2.66 12.81
N PRO A 223 -8.22 -2.42 11.67
CA PRO A 223 -8.08 -1.18 10.91
C PRO A 223 -8.46 0.09 11.67
N ASP A 224 -9.45 0.02 12.56
CA ASP A 224 -9.90 1.14 13.40
C ASP A 224 -8.82 1.57 14.41
N LEU A 225 -8.20 0.60 15.09
CA LEU A 225 -7.12 0.86 16.02
C LEU A 225 -5.85 1.27 15.27
N SER A 226 -5.57 0.64 14.13
CA SER A 226 -4.45 0.99 13.26
C SER A 226 -4.57 2.43 12.77
N TRP A 227 -5.77 2.89 12.41
CA TRP A 227 -6.03 4.28 12.04
C TRP A 227 -5.79 5.26 13.21
N ARG A 228 -6.32 4.98 14.39
CA ARG A 228 -6.07 5.81 15.59
C ARG A 228 -4.58 5.92 15.91
N GLN A 229 -3.87 4.79 15.81
CA GLN A 229 -2.42 4.72 16.01
C GLN A 229 -1.65 5.49 14.93
N ALA A 230 -2.03 5.34 13.67
CA ALA A 230 -1.43 6.04 12.54
C ALA A 230 -1.60 7.57 12.68
N ARG A 231 -2.80 8.05 13.02
CA ARG A 231 -3.05 9.47 13.29
C ARG A 231 -2.22 9.99 14.48
N THR A 232 -2.12 9.19 15.54
CA THR A 232 -1.27 9.53 16.68
C THR A 232 0.19 9.67 16.23
N ALA A 233 0.72 8.67 15.52
CA ALA A 233 2.09 8.68 15.01
C ALA A 233 2.38 9.85 14.06
N LEU A 234 1.42 10.22 13.20
CA LEU A 234 1.54 11.36 12.30
C LEU A 234 1.82 12.66 13.06
N ARG A 235 1.20 12.86 14.23
CA ARG A 235 1.43 14.06 15.07
C ARG A 235 2.86 14.16 15.62
N PHE A 236 3.58 13.03 15.73
CA PHE A 236 4.98 12.97 16.17
C PHE A 236 5.99 13.15 15.02
N THR A 237 5.53 13.30 13.78
CA THR A 237 6.43 13.52 12.65
C THR A 237 7.14 14.88 12.77
N THR A 238 8.37 14.94 12.28
CA THR A 238 9.18 16.16 12.22
C THR A 238 9.90 16.21 10.87
N PRO A 239 10.48 17.35 10.46
CA PRO A 239 11.27 17.41 9.23
C PRO A 239 12.41 16.39 9.17
N ARG A 240 13.02 16.04 10.32
CA ARG A 240 14.09 15.02 10.42
C ARG A 240 13.55 13.60 10.61
N ARG A 241 12.30 13.45 11.05
CA ARG A 241 11.60 12.18 11.24
C ARG A 241 10.22 12.23 10.57
N PRO A 242 10.16 12.26 9.23
CA PRO A 242 8.91 12.45 8.51
C PRO A 242 8.01 11.21 8.56
N VAL A 243 8.57 10.02 8.79
CA VAL A 243 7.82 8.76 8.92
C VAL A 243 7.98 8.22 10.33
N VAL A 244 6.85 7.92 11.00
CA VAL A 244 6.82 7.41 12.38
C VAL A 244 5.94 6.18 12.45
N HIS A 245 6.48 5.07 12.95
CA HIS A 245 5.66 3.92 13.34
C HIS A 245 5.14 4.11 14.75
N HIS A 246 3.86 3.83 14.98
CA HIS A 246 3.27 3.96 16.30
C HIS A 246 3.96 3.08 17.35
N ASN A 247 4.41 1.88 16.98
CA ASN A 247 5.13 0.99 17.91
C ASN A 247 6.45 1.59 18.42
N ASP A 248 7.10 2.43 17.63
CA ASP A 248 8.38 3.05 18.00
C ASP A 248 8.20 4.22 18.99
N LEU A 249 6.97 4.66 19.24
CA LEU A 249 6.70 5.74 20.20
C LEU A 249 6.79 5.26 21.64
N GLY A 250 6.44 3.99 21.92
CA GLY A 250 6.36 3.48 23.28
C GLY A 250 5.54 4.40 24.21
N ALA A 251 6.09 4.74 25.36
CA ALA A 251 5.44 5.62 26.34
C ALA A 251 5.19 7.05 25.84
N MET A 252 5.92 7.52 24.81
CA MET A 252 5.72 8.86 24.25
C MET A 252 4.32 9.03 23.66
N ALA A 253 3.71 7.95 23.15
CA ALA A 253 2.35 8.00 22.60
C ALA A 253 1.30 8.47 23.62
N LEU A 254 1.57 8.31 24.93
CA LEU A 254 0.68 8.79 26.00
C LEU A 254 0.57 10.32 26.03
N LEU A 255 1.62 11.05 25.61
CA LEU A 255 1.57 12.51 25.55
C LEU A 255 0.48 13.02 24.60
N ALA A 256 0.18 12.28 23.53
CA ALA A 256 -0.85 12.67 22.57
C ALA A 256 -2.28 12.49 23.10
N GLN A 257 -2.46 11.80 24.24
CA GLN A 257 -3.74 11.60 24.92
C GLN A 257 -4.01 12.67 25.98
N LEU A 258 -2.99 13.45 26.35
CA LEU A 258 -3.14 14.50 27.35
C LEU A 258 -3.97 15.67 26.79
N PRO A 259 -4.87 16.26 27.60
CA PRO A 259 -5.58 17.47 27.22
C PRO A 259 -4.62 18.60 26.83
N HIS A 260 -4.95 19.35 25.78
CA HIS A 260 -4.11 20.47 25.33
C HIS A 260 -3.88 21.53 26.41
N SER A 261 -4.86 21.77 27.29
CA SER A 261 -4.70 22.67 28.44
C SER A 261 -3.61 22.18 29.40
N ALA A 262 -3.63 20.89 29.77
CA ALA A 262 -2.63 20.30 30.66
C ALA A 262 -1.21 20.38 30.09
N LEU A 263 -1.06 20.22 28.77
CA LEU A 263 0.24 20.42 28.11
C LEU A 263 0.67 21.89 28.12
N ARG A 264 -0.23 22.84 27.83
CA ARG A 264 0.07 24.28 27.82
C ARG A 264 0.44 24.83 29.19
N ASP A 265 -0.24 24.36 30.24
CA ASP A 265 -0.04 24.82 31.62
C ASP A 265 1.23 24.23 32.26
N ASN A 266 1.88 23.25 31.60
CA ASN A 266 3.12 22.67 32.07
C ASN A 266 4.28 23.67 31.91
N PRO A 267 5.08 23.95 32.96
CA PRO A 267 6.14 24.95 32.92
C PRO A 267 7.25 24.62 31.92
N ASP A 268 7.59 23.35 31.74
CA ASP A 268 8.64 22.95 30.80
C ASP A 268 8.17 23.20 29.35
N VAL A 269 6.91 22.87 29.05
CA VAL A 269 6.29 23.10 27.73
C VAL A 269 6.15 24.60 27.44
N ALA A 270 5.73 25.39 28.44
CA ALA A 270 5.66 26.85 28.34
C ALA A 270 7.04 27.46 28.09
N ALA A 271 8.10 26.93 28.70
CA ALA A 271 9.46 27.40 28.49
C ALA A 271 9.97 27.12 27.05
N ILE A 272 9.56 26.00 26.43
CA ILE A 272 9.84 25.75 25.00
C ILE A 272 9.16 26.81 24.13
N ALA A 273 7.93 27.22 24.46
CA ALA A 273 7.24 28.25 23.70
C ALA A 273 7.99 29.60 23.70
N LEU A 274 8.70 29.94 24.79
CA LEU A 274 9.51 31.17 24.87
C LEU A 274 10.69 31.22 23.90
N ILE A 275 11.21 30.05 23.48
CA ILE A 275 12.34 29.96 22.53
C ILE A 275 11.89 29.60 21.11
N ALA A 276 10.61 29.27 20.92
CA ALA A 276 10.08 28.78 19.65
C ALA A 276 10.08 29.84 18.55
N ASP A 277 10.03 31.13 18.90
CA ASP A 277 10.07 32.25 17.94
C ASP A 277 11.47 32.43 17.30
N THR A 278 12.49 31.72 17.77
CA THR A 278 13.84 31.72 17.19
C THR A 278 14.15 30.35 16.55
N PRO A 279 13.98 30.19 15.22
CA PRO A 279 14.13 28.91 14.53
C PRO A 279 15.48 28.23 14.80
N GLU A 280 16.57 28.99 14.82
CA GLU A 280 17.92 28.44 15.04
C GLU A 280 18.10 27.89 16.46
N THR A 281 17.44 28.51 17.44
CA THR A 281 17.45 28.06 18.83
C THR A 281 16.67 26.76 18.98
N LEU A 282 15.48 26.69 18.39
CA LEU A 282 14.65 25.49 18.38
C LEU A 282 15.33 24.35 17.62
N GLU A 283 15.98 24.65 16.50
CA GLU A 283 16.76 23.68 15.73
C GLU A 283 17.96 23.14 16.52
N THR A 284 18.64 24.02 17.26
CA THR A 284 19.75 23.60 18.13
C THR A 284 19.25 22.68 19.26
N LEU A 285 18.11 23.00 19.87
CA LEU A 285 17.49 22.15 20.88
C LEU A 285 17.06 20.80 20.31
N ASP A 286 16.43 20.78 19.14
CA ASP A 286 16.01 19.53 18.47
C ASP A 286 17.19 18.63 18.12
N ALA A 287 18.26 19.21 17.55
CA ALA A 287 19.48 18.48 17.23
C ALA A 287 20.12 17.87 18.48
N TYR A 288 20.24 18.66 19.56
CA TYR A 288 20.82 18.16 20.81
C TYR A 288 19.91 17.14 21.52
N CYS A 289 18.60 17.35 21.52
CA CYS A 289 17.63 16.38 22.00
C CYS A 289 17.73 15.07 21.21
N THR A 290 17.97 15.12 19.90
CA THR A 290 18.07 13.90 19.07
C THR A 290 19.36 13.13 19.36
N THR A 291 20.50 13.81 19.47
CA THR A 291 21.80 13.15 19.56
C THR A 291 22.27 12.90 20.99
N GLY A 292 21.85 13.72 21.95
CA GLY A 292 22.41 13.75 23.31
C GLY A 292 23.90 14.10 23.36
N SER A 293 24.48 14.61 22.26
CA SER A 293 25.91 14.86 22.13
C SER A 293 26.16 16.18 21.42
N LEU A 294 26.98 17.04 22.04
CA LEU A 294 27.37 18.33 21.47
C LEU A 294 28.08 18.17 20.13
N ARG A 295 28.94 17.16 20.01
CA ARG A 295 29.68 16.89 18.77
C ARG A 295 28.75 16.45 17.65
N GLN A 296 27.90 15.45 17.91
CA GLN A 296 26.96 14.98 16.88
C GLN A 296 25.92 16.04 16.52
N ALA A 297 25.47 16.85 17.48
CA ALA A 297 24.59 17.99 17.20
C ALA A 297 25.30 19.05 16.34
N ALA A 298 26.59 19.32 16.59
CA ALA A 298 27.39 20.23 15.79
C ALA A 298 27.59 19.72 14.36
N ASP A 299 27.89 18.42 14.19
CA ASP A 299 27.99 17.78 12.88
C ASP A 299 26.66 17.88 12.12
N LEU A 300 25.54 17.64 12.79
CA LEU A 300 24.18 17.70 12.22
C LEU A 300 23.76 19.12 11.81
N LEU A 301 24.20 20.13 12.55
CA LEU A 301 23.90 21.55 12.29
C LEU A 301 24.95 22.21 11.40
N HIS A 302 26.02 21.51 11.02
CA HIS A 302 27.19 22.07 10.35
C HIS A 302 27.78 23.29 11.08
N LEU A 303 27.84 23.21 12.42
CA LEU A 303 28.38 24.25 13.29
C LEU A 303 29.63 23.76 14.01
N HIS A 304 30.41 24.69 14.57
CA HIS A 304 31.49 24.33 15.47
C HIS A 304 30.93 23.88 16.84
N HIS A 305 31.53 22.85 17.44
CA HIS A 305 31.07 22.28 18.71
C HIS A 305 30.97 23.31 19.85
N SER A 306 31.88 24.29 19.92
CA SER A 306 31.82 25.35 20.93
C SER A 306 30.63 26.30 20.74
N SER A 307 30.20 26.53 19.49
CA SER A 307 29.01 27.32 19.19
C SER A 307 27.75 26.59 19.66
N VAL A 308 27.67 25.28 19.43
CA VAL A 308 26.55 24.46 19.91
C VAL A 308 26.53 24.40 21.43
N ALA A 309 27.69 24.20 22.09
CA ALA A 309 27.79 24.20 23.55
C ALA A 309 27.24 25.49 24.17
N ARG A 310 27.66 26.65 23.65
CA ARG A 310 27.17 27.96 24.12
C ARG A 310 25.67 28.14 23.90
N ARG A 311 25.13 27.68 22.77
CA ARG A 311 23.68 27.74 22.49
C ARG A 311 22.90 26.82 23.43
N VAL A 312 23.35 25.59 23.64
CA VAL A 312 22.73 24.63 24.57
C VAL A 312 22.73 25.17 26.00
N GLU A 313 23.83 25.78 26.45
CA GLU A 313 23.90 26.43 27.76
C GLU A 313 22.89 27.58 27.89
N GLN A 314 22.80 28.44 26.86
CA GLN A 314 21.84 29.54 26.84
C GLN A 314 20.38 29.04 26.83
N ILE A 315 20.09 27.99 26.07
CA ILE A 315 18.77 27.36 26.05
C ILE A 315 18.45 26.80 27.43
N GLY A 316 19.39 26.09 28.06
CA GLY A 316 19.19 25.55 29.41
C GLY A 316 18.86 26.63 30.45
N LYS A 317 19.50 27.81 30.36
CA LYS A 317 19.17 28.98 31.20
C LYS A 317 17.73 29.45 30.98
N THR A 318 17.28 29.55 29.72
CA THR A 318 15.89 29.94 29.42
C THR A 318 14.87 28.89 29.87
N LEU A 319 15.20 27.60 29.74
CA LEU A 319 14.34 26.51 30.19
C LEU A 319 14.37 26.29 31.71
N GLY A 320 15.32 26.89 32.42
CA GLY A 320 15.52 26.65 33.85
C GLY A 320 16.00 25.22 34.16
N THR A 321 16.64 24.55 33.19
CA THR A 321 17.11 23.16 33.31
C THR A 321 18.50 23.00 32.70
N ASP A 322 19.41 22.32 33.38
CA ASP A 322 20.68 21.92 32.79
C ASP A 322 20.46 20.81 31.77
N LEU A 323 20.69 21.11 30.48
CA LEU A 323 20.51 20.16 29.39
C LEU A 323 21.62 19.12 29.30
N THR A 324 22.76 19.34 29.96
CA THR A 324 23.86 18.38 29.99
C THR A 324 23.63 17.25 31.01
N ASP A 325 22.74 17.48 31.98
CA ASP A 325 22.25 16.44 32.88
C ASP A 325 21.25 15.51 32.17
N PRO A 326 21.36 14.16 32.33
CA PRO A 326 20.45 13.21 31.69
C PRO A 326 18.97 13.43 32.00
N THR A 327 18.64 13.89 33.22
CA THR A 327 17.26 14.16 33.63
C THR A 327 16.78 15.45 32.98
N GLY A 328 17.61 16.48 32.96
CA GLY A 328 17.31 17.75 32.27
C GLY A 328 17.09 17.57 30.77
N LEU A 329 17.95 16.79 30.10
CA LEU A 329 17.78 16.44 28.68
C LEU A 329 16.47 15.68 28.44
N THR A 330 16.12 14.75 29.32
CA THR A 330 14.87 13.98 29.20
C THR A 330 13.64 14.87 29.34
N ARG A 331 13.63 15.79 30.32
CA ARG A 331 12.56 16.79 30.49
C ARG A 331 12.42 17.67 29.26
N ALA A 332 13.54 18.17 28.72
CA ALA A 332 13.52 18.99 27.51
C ALA A 332 12.98 18.23 26.29
N ARG A 333 13.34 16.94 26.12
CA ARG A 333 12.79 16.07 25.06
C ARG A 333 11.27 15.91 25.16
N LEU A 334 10.77 15.66 26.38
CA LEU A 334 9.33 15.53 26.64
C LEU A 334 8.61 16.86 26.37
N ALA A 335 9.16 17.96 26.87
CA ALA A 335 8.58 19.30 26.71
C ALA A 335 8.56 19.73 25.23
N LEU A 336 9.65 19.54 24.50
CA LEU A 336 9.72 19.82 23.06
C LEU A 336 8.69 19.00 22.28
N THR A 337 8.54 17.71 22.63
CA THR A 337 7.56 16.83 21.98
C THR A 337 6.13 17.27 22.28
N ALA A 338 5.82 17.57 23.55
CA ALA A 338 4.52 18.07 23.96
C ALA A 338 4.17 19.42 23.29
N TRP A 339 5.15 20.34 23.21
CA TRP A 339 5.00 21.60 22.49
C TRP A 339 4.69 21.37 21.01
N ARG A 340 5.36 20.43 20.33
CA ARG A 340 5.04 20.08 18.94
C ARG A 340 3.63 19.51 18.78
N LEU A 341 3.19 18.64 19.69
CA LEU A 341 1.84 18.06 19.66
C LEU A 341 0.72 19.10 19.82
N LEU A 342 1.02 20.28 20.37
CA LEU A 342 0.10 21.42 20.47
C LEU A 342 0.03 22.26 19.19
N ASN A 343 1.06 22.21 18.35
CA ASN A 343 1.24 23.10 17.19
C ASN A 343 1.22 22.35 15.83
N ASN A 344 1.16 21.01 15.85
CA ASN A 344 1.06 20.10 14.69
C ASN A 344 -0.37 19.63 14.40
#